data_AF-A0A967BIP7-F1
#
_entry.id   AF-A0A967BIP7-F1
#
_cell.length_a   1.000
_cell.length_b   1.000
_cell.length_c   1.000
_cell.angle_alpha   90.00
_cell.angle_beta   90.00
_cell.angle_gamma   90.00
#
_symmetry.space_group_name_H-M   'P 1'
#
loop_
_entity.id
_entity.type
_entity.pdbx_description
1 polymer ?
#
loop_
_entity_poly.entity_id
_entity_poly.type
_entity_poly.pdbx_seq_one_letter_code
_entity_poly.pdbx_strand_id
1 'polypeptide(L)'
;LFVGPHSLLAPPYGSVYLDGDHSVMGPSTVQVGRLYQEAGLELDPDGSEPPDHVAIELEFAHFVTSEEARRREEGDDRGATKLSALRRLFLTRYLLPWAPSFCEDVQRHTESPYFAALAGTLKSFLHDCEASRLESDA
;
A
#
# COMPACT_ATOMS: atom_id res chain seq x y z
N LEU A 1 19.99 -0.02 -0.91
CA LEU A 1 18.68 0.57 -0.57
C LEU A 1 17.63 -0.55 -0.46
N PHE A 2 17.27 -1.20 -1.58
CA PHE A 2 16.22 -2.24 -1.61
C PHE A 2 16.73 -3.68 -1.81
N VAL A 3 18.02 -3.88 -2.12
CA VAL A 3 18.63 -5.19 -2.35
C VAL A 3 20.01 -5.23 -1.68
N GLY A 4 20.35 -6.32 -0.98
CA GLY A 4 21.68 -6.54 -0.41
C GLY A 4 21.78 -7.80 0.47
N PRO A 5 23.01 -8.29 0.75
CA PRO A 5 23.25 -9.48 1.60
C PRO A 5 23.11 -9.21 3.11
N HIS A 6 22.83 -7.96 3.50
CA HIS A 6 22.61 -7.51 4.87
C HIS A 6 21.15 -7.06 5.05
N SER A 7 20.73 -6.81 6.29
CA SER A 7 19.39 -6.25 6.58
C SER A 7 19.12 -5.01 5.73
N LEU A 8 18.00 -5.02 4.99
CA LEU A 8 17.62 -3.91 4.13
C LEU A 8 17.46 -2.63 4.97
N LEU A 9 18.03 -1.53 4.50
CA LEU A 9 17.97 -0.23 5.19
C LEU A 9 16.61 0.46 5.03
N ALA A 10 15.88 0.11 3.97
CA ALA A 10 14.50 0.52 3.71
C ALA A 10 13.76 -0.68 3.08
N PRO A 11 13.35 -1.67 3.89
CA PRO A 11 12.62 -2.84 3.40
C PRO A 11 11.33 -2.40 2.71
N PRO A 12 11.03 -2.80 1.45
CA PRO A 12 9.82 -2.34 0.76
C PRO A 12 8.57 -3.19 1.06
N TYR A 13 8.48 -3.79 2.25
CA TYR A 13 7.45 -4.78 2.60
C TYR A 13 6.66 -4.36 3.83
N GLY A 14 5.33 -4.33 3.74
CA GLY A 14 4.45 -3.91 4.85
C GLY A 14 4.62 -4.75 6.11
N SER A 15 4.80 -6.07 5.97
CA SER A 15 5.00 -6.99 7.10
C SER A 15 6.17 -6.62 8.00
N VAL A 16 7.25 -6.08 7.43
CA VAL A 16 8.45 -5.67 8.19
C VAL A 16 8.16 -4.51 9.14
N TYR A 17 7.13 -3.69 8.86
CA TYR A 17 6.73 -2.56 9.68
C TYR A 17 5.49 -2.85 10.53
N LEU A 18 4.56 -3.67 10.02
CA LEU A 18 3.26 -3.92 10.65
C LEU A 18 3.29 -5.04 11.70
N ASP A 19 4.05 -6.11 11.45
CA ASP A 19 3.95 -7.35 12.24
C ASP A 19 4.91 -7.38 13.46
N GLY A 20 5.75 -6.36 13.61
CA GLY A 20 6.57 -6.11 14.81
C GLY A 20 7.80 -7.03 14.98
N ASP A 21 7.93 -8.07 14.15
CA ASP A 21 9.08 -8.99 14.14
C ASP A 21 10.11 -8.69 13.04
N HIS A 22 9.85 -7.65 12.23
CA HIS A 22 10.66 -7.23 11.08
C HIS A 22 10.91 -8.36 10.05
N SER A 23 9.98 -9.31 9.95
CA SER A 23 10.03 -10.39 8.97
C SER A 23 9.23 -10.06 7.71
N VAL A 24 9.65 -10.66 6.58
CA VAL A 24 8.91 -10.61 5.31
C VAL A 24 7.94 -11.78 5.27
N MET A 25 6.77 -11.60 4.65
CA MET A 25 5.68 -12.59 4.58
C MET A 25 5.03 -12.89 5.95
N GLY A 26 4.80 -11.86 6.74
CA GLY A 26 4.12 -11.95 8.02
C GLY A 26 2.59 -12.07 7.91
N PRO A 27 1.87 -12.08 9.05
CA PRO A 27 0.41 -12.12 9.10
C PRO A 27 -0.29 -11.02 8.28
N SER A 28 0.30 -9.84 8.15
CA SER A 28 -0.23 -8.75 7.33
C SER A 28 -0.22 -9.08 5.84
N THR A 29 0.84 -9.71 5.32
CA THR A 29 0.93 -10.16 3.92
C THR A 29 -0.22 -11.08 3.52
N VAL A 30 -0.56 -12.05 4.39
CA VAL A 30 -1.69 -12.96 4.15
C VAL A 30 -3.02 -12.22 4.11
N GLN A 31 -3.20 -11.21 4.97
CA GLN A 31 -4.43 -10.42 5.02
C GLN A 31 -4.56 -9.54 3.77
N VAL A 32 -3.48 -8.89 3.34
CA VAL A 32 -3.45 -8.11 2.10
C VAL A 32 -3.79 -8.98 0.89
N GLY A 33 -3.22 -10.19 0.80
CA GLY A 33 -3.57 -11.14 -0.27
C GLY A 33 -5.05 -11.53 -0.30
N ARG A 34 -5.73 -11.61 0.86
CA ARG A 34 -7.19 -11.84 0.91
C ARG A 34 -7.98 -10.64 0.39
N LEU A 35 -7.53 -9.41 0.68
CA LEU A 35 -8.18 -8.21 0.16
C LEU A 35 -8.10 -8.14 -1.38
N TYR A 36 -7.01 -8.63 -1.97
CA TYR A 36 -6.89 -8.73 -3.42
C TYR A 36 -7.93 -9.68 -4.00
N GLN A 37 -8.10 -10.86 -3.38
CA GLN A 37 -9.13 -11.83 -3.75
C GLN A 37 -10.55 -11.27 -3.58
N GLU A 38 -10.82 -10.51 -2.51
CA GLU A 38 -12.11 -9.85 -2.30
C GLU A 38 -12.44 -8.79 -3.36
N ALA A 39 -11.41 -8.17 -3.94
CA ALA A 39 -11.52 -7.25 -5.08
C ALA A 39 -11.65 -7.97 -6.43
N GLY A 40 -11.54 -9.31 -6.46
CA GLY A 40 -11.58 -10.12 -7.67
C GLY A 40 -10.24 -10.24 -8.39
N LEU A 41 -9.12 -9.97 -7.71
CA LEU A 41 -7.78 -10.17 -8.23
C LEU A 41 -7.21 -11.51 -7.77
N GLU A 42 -6.37 -12.10 -8.61
CA GLU A 42 -5.60 -13.29 -8.29
C GLU A 42 -4.13 -12.92 -8.17
N LEU A 43 -3.47 -13.47 -7.15
CA LEU A 43 -2.02 -13.37 -7.03
C LEU A 43 -1.37 -14.33 -8.02
N ASP A 44 -0.37 -13.84 -8.74
CA ASP A 44 0.47 -14.69 -9.57
C ASP A 44 1.29 -15.63 -8.66
N PRO A 45 1.07 -16.96 -8.71
CA PRO A 45 1.84 -17.90 -7.89
C PRO A 45 3.33 -17.94 -8.27
N ASP A 46 3.69 -17.50 -9.47
CA ASP A 46 5.07 -17.39 -9.95
C ASP A 46 5.64 -15.97 -9.74
N GLY A 47 4.90 -15.09 -9.06
CA GLY A 47 5.31 -13.73 -8.74
C GLY A 47 6.59 -13.69 -7.90
N SER A 48 7.53 -12.82 -8.29
CA SER A 48 8.83 -12.71 -7.62
C SER A 48 8.80 -11.93 -6.30
N GLU A 49 7.74 -11.15 -6.05
CA GLU A 49 7.62 -10.28 -4.89
C GLU A 49 6.41 -10.66 -4.02
N PRO A 50 6.56 -10.61 -2.68
CA PRO A 50 5.45 -10.73 -1.74
C PRO A 50 4.30 -9.74 -2.02
N PRO A 51 3.03 -10.13 -1.76
CA PRO A 51 1.86 -9.27 -1.93
C PRO A 51 1.94 -7.91 -1.22
N ASP A 52 2.64 -7.84 -0.09
CA ASP A 52 2.80 -6.61 0.71
C ASP A 52 3.97 -5.72 0.26
N HIS A 53 4.54 -5.97 -0.92
CA HIS A 53 5.53 -5.08 -1.51
C HIS A 53 4.89 -3.74 -1.87
N VAL A 54 5.55 -2.61 -1.54
CA VAL A 54 5.01 -1.24 -1.70
C VAL A 54 4.44 -0.99 -3.11
N ALA A 55 5.11 -1.48 -4.15
CA ALA A 55 4.66 -1.29 -5.53
C ALA A 55 3.33 -2.02 -5.81
N ILE A 56 3.17 -3.24 -5.29
CA ILE A 56 1.97 -4.06 -5.45
C ILE A 56 0.82 -3.45 -4.64
N GLU A 57 1.10 -2.99 -3.42
CA GLU A 57 0.11 -2.30 -2.59
C GLU A 57 -0.38 -0.99 -3.21
N LEU A 58 0.51 -0.21 -3.85
CA LEU A 58 0.14 1.01 -4.58
C LEU A 58 -0.66 0.71 -5.85
N GLU A 59 -0.29 -0.34 -6.58
CA GLU A 59 -1.06 -0.82 -7.73
C GLU A 59 -2.48 -1.25 -7.32
N PHE A 60 -2.60 -1.98 -6.21
CA PHE A 60 -3.91 -2.35 -5.66
C PHE A 60 -4.74 -1.12 -5.25
N ALA A 61 -4.13 -0.13 -4.59
CA ALA A 61 -4.80 1.11 -4.23
C ALA A 61 -5.33 1.84 -5.48
N HIS A 62 -4.54 1.87 -6.55
CA HIS A 62 -4.97 2.41 -7.84
C HIS A 62 -6.15 1.61 -8.42
N PHE A 63 -6.03 0.29 -8.48
CA PHE A 63 -7.06 -0.60 -9.03
C PHE A 63 -8.43 -0.39 -8.34
N VAL A 64 -8.47 -0.48 -7.01
CA VAL A 64 -9.74 -0.35 -6.26
C VAL A 64 -10.35 1.03 -6.45
N THR A 65 -9.53 2.09 -6.51
CA THR A 65 -10.00 3.45 -6.74
C THR A 65 -10.60 3.62 -8.14
N SER A 66 -9.92 3.09 -9.16
CA SER A 66 -10.38 3.13 -10.56
C SER A 66 -11.68 2.34 -10.75
N GLU A 67 -11.78 1.15 -10.16
CA GLU A 67 -12.99 0.34 -10.21
C GLU A 67 -14.15 0.99 -9.44
N GLU A 68 -13.89 1.61 -8.28
CA GLU A 68 -14.89 2.39 -7.54
C GLU A 68 -15.48 3.51 -8.43
N ALA A 69 -14.62 4.26 -9.11
CA ALA A 69 -15.04 5.34 -10.01
C ALA A 69 -15.86 4.80 -11.19
N ARG A 70 -15.39 3.73 -11.84
CA ARG A 70 -16.09 3.09 -12.96
C ARG A 70 -17.50 2.63 -12.56
N ARG A 71 -17.66 2.00 -11.39
CA ARG A 71 -18.99 1.56 -10.92
C ARG A 71 -19.94 2.71 -10.65
N ARG A 72 -19.45 3.85 -10.16
CA ARG A 72 -20.28 5.05 -10.00
C ARG A 72 -20.77 5.57 -11.36
N GLU A 73 -19.89 5.61 -12.35
CA GLU A 73 -20.26 6.05 -13.71
C GLU A 73 -21.30 5.12 -14.36
N GLU A 74 -21.22 3.82 -14.07
CA GLU A 74 -22.17 2.81 -14.54
C GLU A 74 -23.49 2.77 -13.75
N GLY A 75 -23.62 3.56 -12.66
CA GLY A 75 -24.78 3.55 -11.78
C GLY A 75 -24.88 2.34 -10.84
N ASP A 76 -23.81 1.56 -10.69
CA ASP A 76 -23.69 0.50 -9.69
C ASP A 76 -23.26 1.07 -8.33
N ASP A 77 -24.17 1.82 -7.69
CA ASP A 77 -23.92 2.47 -6.39
C ASP A 77 -23.54 1.46 -5.30
N ARG A 78 -24.11 0.25 -5.37
CA ARG A 78 -23.83 -0.81 -4.40
C ARG A 78 -22.40 -1.34 -4.56
N GLY A 79 -21.97 -1.62 -5.79
CA GLY A 79 -20.60 -2.03 -6.08
C GLY A 79 -19.59 -0.95 -5.72
N ALA A 80 -19.87 0.30 -6.09
CA ALA A 80 -19.03 1.45 -5.71
C ALA A 80 -18.90 1.59 -4.19
N THR A 81 -20.00 1.45 -3.44
CA THR A 81 -19.97 1.51 -1.97
C THR A 81 -19.11 0.38 -1.37
N LYS A 82 -19.22 -0.84 -1.92
CA LYS A 82 -18.40 -1.98 -1.47
C LYS A 82 -16.90 -1.72 -1.71
N LEU A 83 -16.54 -1.24 -2.90
CA LEU A 83 -15.15 -0.91 -3.22
C LEU A 83 -14.62 0.26 -2.39
N SER A 84 -15.46 1.25 -2.10
CA SER A 84 -15.11 2.37 -1.22
C SER A 84 -14.77 1.89 0.20
N ALA A 85 -15.57 0.97 0.74
CA ALA A 85 -15.30 0.35 2.05
C ALA A 85 -14.00 -0.49 2.03
N LEU A 86 -13.77 -1.26 0.96
CA LEU A 86 -12.56 -2.04 0.78
C LEU A 86 -11.31 -1.15 0.68
N ARG A 87 -11.35 -0.09 -0.14
CA ARG A 87 -10.28 0.90 -0.27
C ARG A 87 -9.96 1.54 1.07
N ARG A 88 -10.99 1.95 1.82
CA ARG A 88 -10.81 2.55 3.15
C ARG A 88 -10.15 1.58 4.12
N LEU A 89 -10.62 0.33 4.17
CA LEU A 89 -10.02 -0.71 5.01
C LEU A 89 -8.55 -0.90 4.64
N PHE A 90 -8.25 -1.11 3.35
CA PHE A 90 -6.91 -1.32 2.85
C PHE A 90 -5.97 -0.17 3.22
N LEU A 91 -6.32 1.06 2.84
CA LEU A 91 -5.49 2.24 3.10
C LEU A 91 -5.24 2.43 4.59
N THR A 92 -6.26 2.33 5.43
CA THR A 92 -6.13 2.63 6.87
C THR A 92 -5.44 1.55 7.68
N ARG A 93 -5.53 0.28 7.28
CA ARG A 93 -4.98 -0.84 8.06
C ARG A 93 -3.70 -1.40 7.50
N TYR A 94 -3.47 -1.30 6.19
CA TYR A 94 -2.40 -2.02 5.53
C TYR A 94 -1.42 -1.16 4.76
N LEU A 95 -1.77 0.06 4.32
CA LEU A 95 -0.81 0.93 3.60
C LEU A 95 -0.32 2.12 4.44
N LEU A 96 -1.24 2.98 4.90
CA LEU A 96 -0.90 4.22 5.63
C LEU A 96 -0.12 3.99 6.93
N PRO A 97 -0.33 2.89 7.70
CA PRO A 97 0.41 2.71 8.94
C PRO A 97 1.92 2.48 8.78
N TRP A 98 2.40 2.11 7.58
CA TRP A 98 3.81 1.77 7.39
C TRP A 98 4.51 2.54 6.25
N ALA A 99 3.81 2.82 5.15
CA ALA A 99 4.44 3.40 3.97
C ALA A 99 5.12 4.77 4.23
N PRO A 100 4.61 5.65 5.13
CA PRO A 100 5.33 6.86 5.52
C PRO A 100 6.69 6.57 6.19
N SER A 101 6.77 5.56 7.06
CA SER A 101 8.02 5.15 7.71
C SER A 101 9.00 4.55 6.70
N PHE A 102 8.51 3.76 5.75
CA PHE A 102 9.32 3.30 4.62
C PHE A 102 9.90 4.48 3.82
N CYS A 103 9.10 5.51 3.53
CA CYS A 103 9.60 6.70 2.84
C CYS A 103 10.68 7.43 3.65
N GLU A 104 10.53 7.52 4.97
CA GLU A 104 11.55 8.10 5.86
C GLU A 104 12.85 7.30 5.84
N ASP A 105 12.76 5.97 5.86
CA ASP A 105 13.93 5.09 5.77
C ASP A 105 14.64 5.24 4.43
N VAL A 106 13.90 5.35 3.34
CA VAL A 106 14.47 5.64 2.01
C VAL A 106 15.23 6.97 2.04
N GLN A 107 14.60 8.04 2.53
CA GLN A 107 15.21 9.38 2.58
C GLN A 107 16.44 9.42 3.48
N ARG A 108 16.44 8.68 4.59
CA ARG A 108 17.55 8.63 5.54
C ARG A 108 18.78 7.89 4.99
N HIS A 109 18.58 6.86 4.18
CA HIS A 109 19.65 5.94 3.79
C HIS A 109 20.04 6.00 2.31
N THR A 110 19.31 6.73 1.47
CA THR A 110 19.65 6.87 0.06
C THR A 110 20.73 7.95 -0.16
N GLU A 111 21.71 7.65 -0.99
CA GLU A 111 22.64 8.65 -1.55
C GLU A 111 22.12 9.25 -2.85
N SER A 112 21.04 8.70 -3.41
CA SER A 112 20.45 9.15 -4.68
C SER A 112 19.41 10.25 -4.44
N PRO A 113 19.61 11.47 -4.97
CA PRO A 113 18.62 12.54 -4.90
C PRO A 113 17.28 12.16 -5.53
N TYR A 114 17.30 11.30 -6.55
CA TYR A 114 16.09 10.80 -7.21
C TYR A 114 15.22 9.99 -6.25
N PHE A 115 15.79 9.02 -5.54
CA PHE A 115 15.04 8.21 -4.59
C PHE A 115 14.59 9.01 -3.36
N ALA A 116 15.40 9.98 -2.91
CA ALA A 116 15.00 10.89 -1.83
C ALA A 116 13.78 11.74 -2.22
N ALA A 117 13.76 12.28 -3.44
CA ALA A 117 12.64 13.05 -3.96
C ALA A 117 11.40 12.17 -4.17
N LEU A 118 11.56 10.98 -4.75
CA LEU A 118 10.46 10.04 -4.98
C LEU A 118 9.77 9.62 -3.68
N ALA A 119 10.56 9.27 -2.66
CA ALA A 119 10.03 8.94 -1.33
C ALA A 119 9.32 10.16 -0.69
N GLY A 120 9.85 11.37 -0.89
CA GLY A 120 9.19 12.59 -0.44
C GLY A 120 7.84 12.82 -1.11
N THR A 121 7.75 12.61 -2.43
CA THR A 121 6.50 12.72 -3.18
C THR A 121 5.46 11.70 -2.69
N LEU A 122 5.86 10.43 -2.54
CA LEU A 122 4.96 9.39 -2.04
C LEU A 122 4.48 9.72 -0.62
N LYS A 123 5.37 10.13 0.28
CA LYS A 123 5.01 10.49 1.65
C LYS A 123 3.99 11.63 1.71
N SER A 124 4.19 12.69 0.93
CA SER A 124 3.25 13.81 0.86
C SER A 124 1.89 13.36 0.32
N PHE A 125 1.88 12.55 -0.74
CA PHE A 125 0.64 12.00 -1.29
C PHE A 125 -0.14 11.17 -0.25
N LEU A 126 0.55 10.32 0.53
CA LEU A 126 -0.07 9.51 1.58
C LEU A 126 -0.65 10.38 2.70
N HIS A 127 0.04 11.46 3.09
CA HIS A 127 -0.45 12.42 4.08
C HIS A 127 -1.74 13.12 3.60
N ASP A 128 -1.80 13.54 2.33
CA ASP A 128 -3.00 14.15 1.75
C ASP A 128 -4.18 13.16 1.68
N CYS A 129 -3.87 11.88 1.41
CA CYS A 129 -4.87 10.80 1.45
C CYS A 129 -5.42 10.58 2.88
N GLU A 130 -4.58 10.73 3.91
CA GLU A 130 -5.02 10.64 5.30
C GLU A 130 -5.85 11.88 5.72
N ALA A 131 -5.43 13.08 5.30
CA ALA A 131 -6.12 14.32 5.63
C ALA A 131 -7.51 14.41 5.00
N SER A 132 -7.64 14.12 3.70
CA SER A 132 -8.92 14.07 2.99
C SER A 132 -9.91 13.04 3.57
N ARG A 133 -9.40 12.01 4.26
CA ARG A 133 -10.23 11.06 5.01
C ARG A 133 -10.88 11.69 6.24
N LEU A 134 -10.15 12.48 7.00
CA LEU A 134 -10.67 13.15 8.21
C LEU A 134 -11.82 14.11 7.87
N GLU A 135 -11.78 14.72 6.69
CA GLU A 135 -12.83 15.63 6.21
C GLU A 135 -14.09 14.88 5.72
N SER A 136 -13.95 13.64 5.23
CA SER A 136 -15.09 12.82 4.79
C SER A 136 -15.82 12.11 5.95
N ASP A 137 -15.19 12.00 7.12
CA ASP A 137 -15.73 11.33 8.31
C ASP A 137 -16.30 12.32 9.35
N ALA A 138 -16.21 13.64 9.09
CA ALA A 138 -16.69 14.75 9.92
C ALA A 138 -18.01 15.33 9.40
#